data_AF-A0A4U8V4P1-F1
#
_entry.id   AF-A0A4U8V4P1-F1
#
_cell.length_a   1.000
_cell.length_b   1.000
_cell.length_c   1.000
_cell.angle_alpha   90.00
_cell.angle_beta   90.00
_cell.angle_gamma   90.00
#
_symmetry.space_group_name_H-M   'P 1'
#
loop_
_entity.id
_entity.type
_entity.pdbx_description
1 polymer ?
#
loop_
_entity_poly.entity_id
_entity_poly.type
_entity_poly.pdbx_seq_one_letter_code
_entity_poly.pdbx_strand_id
1 'polypeptide(L)'
;MAHIIPGSLVNKRKKNFMDMPAPAGYVAGIGRGATGFTTRSDIGPSLMEDQMAPGTAPIMKKPRQDDDNEDLNDANYDEFEGYGGSLFSKDPYDDDDKEADEIYQALEERLDERRKDYRERKYKNAVETYRKERPKIQQQFSDLKRQLADVSESDWASIPEVGDARQSVMLVLISSRQFRTPSSPPLWATVLLAQLWIAAYRRAA
;
A
#
# COMPACT_ATOMS: atom_id res chain seq x y z
N MET A 1 21.02 -50.23 13.26
CA MET A 1 20.47 -49.32 14.29
C MET A 1 20.08 -48.03 13.58
N ALA A 2 18.80 -47.87 13.25
CA ALA A 2 18.29 -46.68 12.56
C ALA A 2 17.77 -45.69 13.61
N HIS A 3 18.41 -44.54 13.72
CA HIS A 3 17.95 -43.44 14.57
C HIS A 3 16.77 -42.75 13.90
N ILE A 4 15.58 -42.98 14.43
CA ILE A 4 14.35 -42.27 14.06
C ILE A 4 14.37 -40.94 14.82
N ILE A 5 14.49 -39.83 14.10
CA ILE A 5 14.40 -38.49 14.67
C ILE A 5 12.92 -38.22 15.01
N PRO A 6 12.54 -38.06 16.29
CA PRO A 6 11.16 -37.87 16.68
C PRO A 6 10.75 -36.40 16.53
N GLY A 7 9.58 -36.20 15.91
CA GLY A 7 8.70 -35.08 16.26
C GLY A 7 8.94 -33.76 15.55
N SER A 8 8.27 -33.58 14.40
CA SER A 8 7.83 -32.24 14.01
C SER A 8 6.80 -31.74 15.03
N LEU A 9 7.23 -30.99 16.04
CA LEU A 9 6.41 -30.36 17.09
C LEU A 9 5.51 -29.21 16.60
N VAL A 10 5.22 -29.14 15.30
CA VAL A 10 4.29 -28.15 14.76
C VAL A 10 2.96 -28.82 14.49
N ASN A 11 2.03 -28.59 15.41
CA ASN A 11 0.65 -29.04 15.31
C ASN A 11 0.01 -28.37 14.09
N LYS A 12 -0.14 -29.11 12.97
CA LYS A 12 -0.59 -28.59 11.65
C LYS A 12 -1.93 -27.85 11.65
N ARG A 13 -2.73 -27.95 12.72
CA ARG A 13 -4.03 -27.27 12.88
C ARG A 13 -3.93 -25.89 13.54
N LYS A 14 -2.75 -25.48 13.96
CA LYS A 14 -2.51 -24.33 14.81
C LYS A 14 -1.60 -23.36 14.05
N LYS A 15 -2.22 -22.43 13.29
CA LYS A 15 -1.52 -21.33 12.59
C LYS A 15 -1.12 -20.26 13.61
N ASN A 16 -0.29 -20.62 14.58
CA ASN A 16 -0.04 -19.82 15.79
C ASN A 16 0.96 -18.68 15.59
N PHE A 17 1.32 -18.32 14.36
CA PHE A 17 2.37 -17.33 14.15
C PHE A 17 1.94 -15.92 14.58
N MET A 18 0.66 -15.56 14.41
CA MET A 18 0.16 -14.21 14.75
C MET A 18 0.00 -13.97 16.26
N ASP A 19 -0.31 -15.02 17.03
CA ASP A 19 -0.55 -14.91 18.48
C ASP A 19 0.69 -15.26 19.33
N MET A 20 1.80 -15.66 18.70
CA MET A 20 3.06 -15.94 19.39
C MET A 20 3.92 -14.67 19.46
N PRO A 21 4.43 -14.31 20.65
CA PRO A 21 5.40 -13.22 20.74
C PRO A 21 6.64 -13.55 19.92
N ALA A 22 7.32 -12.51 19.42
CA ALA A 22 8.54 -12.69 18.64
C ALA A 22 9.55 -13.56 19.42
N PRO A 23 10.16 -14.59 18.79
CA PRO A 23 11.14 -15.43 19.45
C PRO A 23 12.31 -14.60 20.00
N ALA A 24 12.78 -14.95 21.20
CA ALA A 24 13.91 -14.26 21.82
C ALA A 24 15.16 -14.33 20.92
N GLY A 25 15.78 -13.17 20.64
CA GLY A 25 16.93 -13.06 19.75
C GLY A 25 16.62 -13.05 18.24
N TYR A 26 15.34 -13.04 17.85
CA TYR A 26 14.95 -12.88 16.45
C TYR A 26 15.29 -11.48 15.95
N VAL A 27 16.13 -11.41 14.92
CA VAL A 27 16.38 -10.17 14.16
C VAL A 27 15.61 -10.26 12.85
N ALA A 28 14.68 -9.32 12.65
CA ALA A 28 13.85 -9.28 11.45
C ALA A 28 14.73 -9.26 10.19
N GLY A 29 14.47 -10.18 9.25
CA GLY A 29 15.25 -10.31 8.02
C GLY A 29 16.39 -11.30 8.08
N ILE A 30 17.07 -11.42 9.21
CA ILE A 30 18.24 -12.31 9.30
C ILE A 30 17.82 -13.78 9.28
N GLY A 31 16.80 -14.15 10.05
CA GLY A 31 16.30 -15.53 10.10
C GLY A 31 15.67 -16.06 8.80
N ARG A 32 15.32 -15.15 7.87
CA ARG A 32 14.84 -15.49 6.50
C ARG A 32 15.96 -15.45 5.45
N GLY A 33 17.21 -15.20 5.84
CA GLY A 33 18.33 -15.03 4.91
C GLY A 33 18.29 -13.71 4.12
N ALA A 34 17.47 -12.73 4.52
CA ALA A 34 17.45 -11.42 3.88
C ALA A 34 18.63 -10.59 4.37
N THR A 35 19.64 -10.47 3.52
CA THR A 35 20.70 -9.49 3.61
C THR A 35 20.35 -8.32 2.67
N GLY A 36 20.41 -7.08 3.14
CA GLY A 36 20.29 -5.92 2.25
C GLY A 36 21.40 -5.96 1.20
N PHE A 37 21.11 -5.52 -0.02
CA PHE A 37 22.13 -5.40 -1.06
C PHE A 37 23.21 -4.42 -0.55
N THR A 38 24.45 -4.90 -0.41
CA THR A 38 25.57 -4.04 -0.07
C THR A 38 25.89 -3.18 -1.29
N THR A 39 25.56 -1.91 -1.24
CA THR A 39 25.93 -0.97 -2.30
C THR A 39 27.37 -0.48 -2.08
N ARG A 40 27.98 0.12 -3.11
CA ARG A 40 29.33 0.68 -3.04
C ARG A 40 29.50 1.70 -1.89
N SER A 41 28.41 2.34 -1.48
CA SER A 41 28.37 3.28 -0.36
C SER A 41 28.44 2.59 1.01
N ASP A 42 27.90 1.36 1.13
CA ASP A 42 27.88 0.60 2.39
C ASP A 42 29.23 0.00 2.77
N ILE A 43 30.09 -0.24 1.78
CA ILE A 43 31.34 -0.99 1.95
C ILE A 43 32.51 -0.07 2.33
N GLY A 44 32.42 1.24 2.06
CA GLY A 44 33.53 2.16 2.22
C GLY A 44 34.76 1.77 1.35
N PRO A 45 35.79 2.63 1.27
CA PRO A 45 36.98 2.35 0.46
C PRO A 45 37.88 1.22 1.02
N SER A 46 37.61 0.67 2.20
CA SER A 46 38.52 -0.21 2.95
C SER A 46 38.16 -1.70 3.00
N LEU A 47 37.13 -2.15 2.28
CA LEU A 47 36.64 -3.54 2.32
C LEU A 47 36.68 -4.28 0.97
N MET A 48 37.59 -3.88 0.09
CA MET A 48 37.90 -4.65 -1.12
C MET A 48 39.03 -5.64 -0.76
N GLU A 49 38.69 -6.93 -0.57
CA GLU A 49 39.37 -8.13 -1.14
C GLU A 49 39.17 -9.42 -0.30
N ASP A 50 39.05 -9.39 1.05
CA ASP A 50 39.34 -10.63 1.84
C ASP A 50 38.21 -11.25 2.71
N GLN A 51 36.92 -10.97 2.46
CA GLN A 51 35.84 -11.58 3.27
C GLN A 51 34.73 -12.27 2.47
N MET A 52 35.05 -12.78 1.28
CA MET A 52 34.18 -13.67 0.52
C MET A 52 34.53 -15.15 0.81
N ALA A 53 34.56 -15.54 2.09
CA ALA A 53 34.69 -16.94 2.51
C ALA A 53 33.36 -17.44 3.11
N PRO A 54 32.80 -18.58 2.66
CA PRO A 54 31.54 -19.08 3.18
C PRO A 54 31.79 -19.78 4.53
N GLY A 55 31.63 -19.06 5.65
CA GLY A 55 31.67 -19.71 6.96
C GLY A 55 31.89 -18.80 8.18
N THR A 56 30.81 -18.57 8.92
CA THR A 56 30.77 -18.62 10.40
C THR A 56 31.42 -17.52 11.27
N ALA A 57 31.57 -16.29 10.80
CA ALA A 57 31.81 -15.16 11.73
C ALA A 57 30.47 -14.58 12.23
N PRO A 58 30.23 -14.45 13.56
CA PRO A 58 29.06 -13.74 14.05
C PRO A 58 29.29 -12.26 13.74
N ILE A 59 28.59 -11.76 12.72
CA ILE A 59 28.46 -10.34 12.48
C ILE A 59 27.75 -9.78 13.71
N MET A 60 28.52 -9.31 14.69
CA MET A 60 28.03 -8.42 15.73
C MET A 60 27.58 -7.15 15.02
N LYS A 61 26.34 -7.17 14.53
CA LYS A 61 25.63 -5.94 14.22
C LYS A 61 25.54 -5.22 15.56
N LYS A 62 26.37 -4.19 15.76
CA LYS A 62 25.93 -3.06 16.59
C LYS A 62 24.49 -2.77 16.14
N PRO A 63 23.53 -2.55 17.06
CA PRO A 63 22.25 -2.01 16.64
C PRO A 63 22.63 -0.79 15.79
N ARG A 64 22.30 -0.82 14.49
CA ARG A 64 22.28 0.41 13.72
C ARG A 64 21.33 1.26 14.54
N GLN A 65 21.86 2.29 15.18
CA GLN A 65 21.01 3.34 15.73
C GLN A 65 20.06 3.68 14.60
N ASP A 66 18.76 3.72 14.90
CA ASP A 66 17.67 3.98 13.95
C ASP A 66 17.73 5.41 13.37
N ASP A 67 18.92 5.88 13.00
CA ASP A 67 19.20 7.15 12.34
C ASP A 67 18.92 7.07 10.83
N ASP A 68 18.94 5.88 10.23
CA ASP A 68 18.67 5.62 8.81
C ASP A 68 17.16 5.59 8.46
N ASN A 69 16.28 6.12 9.32
CA ASN A 69 14.85 6.29 9.01
C ASN A 69 14.58 7.68 8.43
N GLU A 70 15.48 8.21 7.59
CA GLU A 70 15.07 9.28 6.69
C GLU A 70 13.96 8.72 5.79
N ASP A 71 12.77 9.33 5.85
CA ASP A 71 11.63 8.91 5.02
C ASP A 71 11.86 9.36 3.56
N LEU A 72 12.77 8.67 2.88
CA LEU A 72 13.17 8.92 1.49
C LEU A 72 12.17 8.35 0.48
N ASN A 73 10.90 8.26 0.86
CA ASN A 73 9.84 7.82 -0.05
C ASN A 73 9.41 8.97 -0.97
N ASP A 74 8.90 8.63 -2.16
CA ASP A 74 8.42 9.62 -3.13
C ASP A 74 7.23 10.46 -2.64
N ALA A 75 6.50 10.02 -1.61
CA ALA A 75 5.39 10.78 -1.03
C ALA A 75 5.87 11.88 -0.08
N ASN A 76 7.09 11.76 0.45
CA ASN A 76 7.76 12.78 1.24
C ASN A 76 8.63 13.71 0.36
N TYR A 77 8.88 13.35 -0.90
CA TYR A 77 9.63 14.18 -1.83
C TYR A 77 8.70 15.15 -2.59
N ASP A 78 9.01 16.44 -2.51
CA ASP A 78 8.47 17.50 -3.36
C ASP A 78 9.55 18.02 -4.34
N GLU A 79 9.16 18.37 -5.56
CA GLU A 79 10.11 18.82 -6.59
C GLU A 79 10.74 20.19 -6.25
N PHE A 80 10.01 21.05 -5.54
CA PHE A 80 10.47 22.37 -5.18
C PHE A 80 11.20 22.38 -3.83
N GLU A 81 10.61 21.77 -2.80
CA GLU A 81 11.12 21.80 -1.42
C GLU A 81 12.06 20.62 -1.09
N GLY A 82 12.11 19.58 -1.93
CA GLY A 82 12.91 18.37 -1.69
C GLY A 82 12.23 17.39 -0.74
N TYR A 83 13.03 16.64 0.03
CA TYR A 83 12.46 15.74 1.04
C TYR A 83 11.92 16.52 2.23
N GLY A 84 10.68 16.23 2.61
CA GLY A 84 10.05 16.79 3.79
C GLY A 84 10.74 16.35 5.08
N GLY A 85 10.79 17.27 6.04
CA GLY A 85 11.42 17.07 7.36
C GLY A 85 12.53 18.09 7.63
N SER A 86 12.69 18.46 8.91
CA SER A 86 13.77 19.37 9.33
C SER A 86 15.04 18.57 9.63
N LEU A 87 16.13 18.89 8.94
CA LEU A 87 17.44 18.25 9.14
C LEU A 87 18.11 18.65 10.46
N PHE A 88 17.81 19.85 10.98
CA PHE A 88 18.49 20.44 12.13
C PHE A 88 17.84 20.13 13.48
N SER A 89 16.75 19.35 13.49
CA SER A 89 16.04 19.01 14.74
C SER A 89 16.79 18.07 15.68
N LYS A 90 17.92 17.49 15.25
CA LYS A 90 18.70 16.50 16.02
C LYS A 90 19.84 17.12 16.83
N ASP A 91 20.22 18.35 16.53
CA ASP A 91 21.33 19.01 17.20
C ASP A 91 20.91 19.47 18.61
N PRO A 92 21.84 19.53 19.59
CA PRO A 92 21.56 20.08 20.91
C PRO A 92 21.02 21.50 20.79
N TYR A 93 19.81 21.73 21.28
CA TYR A 93 19.14 23.03 21.24
C TYR A 93 19.31 23.74 22.59
N ASP A 94 19.97 24.89 22.58
CA ASP A 94 20.25 25.67 23.78
C ASP A 94 19.32 26.88 23.95
N ASP A 95 19.50 27.63 25.04
CA ASP A 95 18.68 28.79 25.34
C ASP A 95 18.94 29.95 24.34
N ASP A 96 20.14 30.02 23.75
CA ASP A 96 20.52 31.04 22.76
C ASP A 96 19.84 30.75 21.41
N ASP A 97 19.77 29.47 21.01
CA ASP A 97 19.02 29.01 19.83
C ASP A 97 17.53 29.38 19.94
N LYS A 98 16.97 29.24 21.15
CA LYS A 98 15.58 29.61 21.43
C LYS A 98 15.34 31.11 21.29
N GLU A 99 16.22 31.95 21.85
CA GLU A 99 16.11 33.40 21.71
C GLU A 99 16.24 33.80 20.24
N ALA A 100 17.15 33.16 19.50
CA ALA A 100 17.30 33.39 18.07
C ALA A 100 16.00 33.07 17.31
N ASP A 101 15.41 31.89 17.52
CA ASP A 101 14.16 31.49 16.87
C ASP A 101 13.01 32.44 17.19
N GLU A 102 12.89 32.90 18.44
CA GLU A 102 11.88 33.89 18.85
C GLU A 102 12.06 35.22 18.10
N ILE A 103 13.30 35.70 17.95
CA ILE A 103 13.61 36.93 17.21
C ILE A 103 13.31 36.76 15.72
N TYR A 104 13.73 35.66 15.09
CA TYR A 104 13.48 35.41 13.67
C TYR A 104 11.98 35.23 13.38
N GLN A 105 11.25 34.54 14.24
CA GLN A 105 9.80 34.39 14.14
C GLN A 105 9.09 35.74 14.25
N ALA A 106 9.50 36.60 15.19
CA ALA A 106 8.93 37.93 15.34
C ALA A 106 9.19 38.83 14.11
N LEU A 107 10.36 38.70 13.48
CA LEU A 107 10.67 39.39 12.22
C LEU A 107 9.78 38.90 11.07
N GLU A 108 9.61 37.58 10.92
CA GLU A 108 8.73 37.01 9.90
C GLU A 108 7.28 37.45 10.10
N GLU A 109 6.77 37.41 11.34
CA GLU A 109 5.42 37.86 11.66
C GLU A 109 5.20 39.34 11.29
N ARG A 110 6.17 40.21 11.62
CA ARG A 110 6.12 41.63 11.27
C ARG A 110 6.11 41.87 9.76
N LEU A 111 6.88 41.09 9.00
CA LEU A 111 6.90 41.18 7.54
C LEU A 111 5.53 40.80 6.95
N ASP A 112 4.90 39.79 7.54
CA ASP A 112 3.63 39.22 7.12
C ASP A 112 2.41 40.06 7.52
N GLU A 113 2.55 40.93 8.53
CA GLU A 113 1.50 41.75 9.13
C GLU A 113 0.78 42.66 8.12
N ARG A 114 1.51 43.26 7.17
CA ARG A 114 0.96 44.25 6.20
C ARG A 114 -0.24 43.76 5.40
N ARG A 115 -0.39 42.44 5.21
CA ARG A 115 -1.53 41.82 4.49
C ARG A 115 -2.06 40.58 5.20
N LYS A 116 -1.74 40.41 6.48
CA LYS A 116 -2.12 39.24 7.28
C LYS A 116 -3.63 39.03 7.26
N ASP A 117 -4.40 40.03 7.68
CA ASP A 117 -5.87 39.97 7.72
C ASP A 117 -6.52 39.63 6.38
N TYR A 118 -6.00 40.19 5.28
CA TYR A 118 -6.53 39.91 3.95
C TYR A 118 -6.20 38.48 3.50
N ARG A 119 -4.95 38.04 3.68
CA ARG A 119 -4.52 36.67 3.34
C ARG A 119 -5.27 35.65 4.18
N GLU A 120 -5.33 35.83 5.49
CA GLU A 120 -6.01 34.94 6.42
C GLU A 120 -7.50 34.87 6.14
N ARG A 121 -8.18 36.01 5.93
CA ARG A 121 -9.60 36.01 5.58
C ARG A 121 -9.86 35.32 4.24
N LYS A 122 -9.03 35.57 3.22
CA LYS A 122 -9.16 34.92 1.91
C LYS A 122 -8.90 33.41 2.04
N TYR A 123 -7.86 33.00 2.77
CA TYR A 123 -7.54 31.60 3.02
C TYR A 123 -8.66 30.91 3.79
N LYS A 124 -9.16 31.52 4.87
CA LYS A 124 -10.28 31.02 5.66
C LYS A 124 -11.54 30.84 4.82
N ASN A 125 -11.92 31.85 4.05
CA ASN A 125 -13.07 31.75 3.15
C ASN A 125 -12.87 30.67 2.08
N ALA A 126 -11.68 30.57 1.48
CA ALA A 126 -11.36 29.56 0.48
C ALA A 126 -11.43 28.14 1.07
N VAL A 127 -10.85 27.93 2.25
CA VAL A 127 -10.91 26.65 2.98
C VAL A 127 -12.34 26.30 3.37
N GLU A 128 -13.13 27.27 3.82
CA GLU A 128 -14.54 27.06 4.16
C GLU A 128 -15.37 26.70 2.94
N THR A 129 -15.24 27.44 1.84
CA THR A 129 -15.90 27.15 0.57
C THR A 129 -15.50 25.78 0.05
N TYR A 130 -14.21 25.46 0.04
CA TYR A 130 -13.70 24.15 -0.39
C TYR A 130 -14.27 23.01 0.47
N ARG A 131 -14.35 23.18 1.79
CA ARG A 131 -14.94 22.17 2.70
C ARG A 131 -16.45 22.00 2.49
N LYS A 132 -17.16 23.06 2.10
CA LYS A 132 -18.58 22.99 1.74
C LYS A 132 -18.80 22.31 0.39
N GLU A 133 -17.96 22.62 -0.60
CA GLU A 133 -18.05 22.05 -1.96
C GLU A 133 -17.58 20.59 -2.01
N ARG A 134 -16.53 20.25 -1.26
CA ARG A 134 -15.92 18.92 -1.20
C ARG A 134 -15.76 18.50 0.27
N PRO A 135 -16.87 18.20 0.97
CA PRO A 135 -16.78 17.69 2.33
C PRO A 135 -16.00 16.37 2.34
N LYS A 136 -15.15 16.17 3.35
CA LYS A 136 -14.42 14.90 3.51
C LYS A 136 -15.43 13.76 3.60
N ILE A 137 -15.12 12.60 3.03
CA ILE A 137 -16.00 11.42 3.05
C ILE A 137 -16.48 11.12 4.48
N GLN A 138 -15.56 11.15 5.46
CA GLN A 138 -15.90 10.95 6.87
C GLN A 138 -16.88 11.99 7.43
N GLN A 139 -16.85 13.24 6.95
CA GLN A 139 -17.78 14.29 7.38
C GLN A 139 -19.19 14.06 6.82
N GLN A 140 -19.31 13.55 5.59
CA GLN A 140 -20.59 13.20 4.96
C GLN A 140 -21.33 12.09 5.72
N PHE A 141 -20.59 11.18 6.37
CA PHE A 141 -21.13 10.06 7.16
C PHE A 141 -21.07 10.31 8.68
N SER A 142 -20.79 11.53 9.13
CA SER A 142 -20.62 11.81 10.57
C SER A 142 -21.93 11.68 11.37
N ASP A 143 -23.05 12.00 10.74
CA ASP A 143 -24.40 11.82 11.25
C ASP A 143 -24.79 10.34 11.33
N LEU A 144 -24.56 9.58 10.26
CA LEU A 144 -24.78 8.13 10.21
C LEU A 144 -23.88 7.39 11.19
N LYS A 145 -22.62 7.80 11.32
CA LYS A 145 -21.69 7.25 12.33
C LYS A 145 -22.17 7.54 13.76
N ARG A 146 -22.80 8.68 14.01
CA ARG A 146 -23.40 8.99 15.32
C ARG A 146 -24.61 8.09 15.60
N GLN A 147 -25.48 7.89 14.61
CA GLN A 147 -26.63 6.98 14.73
C GLN A 147 -26.19 5.51 14.90
N LEU A 148 -25.05 5.13 14.34
CA LEU A 148 -24.49 3.80 14.52
C LEU A 148 -24.11 3.49 15.98
N ALA A 149 -23.93 4.51 16.83
CA ALA A 149 -23.69 4.31 18.26
C ALA A 149 -24.91 3.77 19.01
N ASP A 150 -26.12 3.95 18.47
CA ASP A 150 -27.36 3.48 19.08
C ASP A 150 -27.59 1.96 18.86
N VAL A 151 -26.81 1.32 17.96
CA VAL A 151 -26.92 -0.11 17.63
C VAL A 151 -26.26 -0.95 18.72
N SER A 152 -27.01 -1.92 19.26
CA SER A 152 -26.54 -2.77 20.36
C SER A 152 -25.52 -3.82 19.89
N GLU A 153 -24.67 -4.31 20.80
CA GLU A 153 -23.71 -5.38 20.49
C GLU A 153 -24.40 -6.68 20.02
N SER A 154 -25.61 -6.97 20.49
CA SER A 154 -26.40 -8.09 19.98
C SER A 154 -26.81 -7.92 18.52
N ASP A 155 -27.16 -6.69 18.12
CA ASP A 155 -27.48 -6.39 16.73
C ASP A 155 -26.24 -6.55 15.83
N TRP A 156 -25.08 -6.09 16.32
CA TRP A 156 -23.78 -6.31 15.67
C TRP A 156 -23.46 -7.79 15.47
N ALA A 157 -23.74 -8.64 16.46
CA ALA A 157 -23.52 -10.09 16.37
C ALA A 157 -24.49 -10.79 15.42
N SER A 158 -25.63 -10.16 15.10
CA SER A 158 -26.67 -10.71 14.22
C SER A 158 -26.54 -10.27 12.75
N ILE A 159 -25.54 -9.45 12.40
CA ILE A 159 -25.30 -9.05 11.02
C ILE A 159 -25.02 -10.31 10.18
N PRO A 160 -25.82 -10.60 9.15
CA PRO A 160 -25.59 -11.77 8.32
C PRO A 160 -24.35 -11.56 7.45
N GLU A 161 -23.58 -12.63 7.26
CA GLU A 161 -22.53 -12.66 6.25
C GLU A 161 -23.13 -12.49 4.86
N VAL A 162 -22.36 -11.89 3.94
CA VAL A 162 -22.77 -11.75 2.54
C VAL A 162 -22.77 -13.14 1.88
N GLY A 163 -23.84 -13.91 2.04
CA GLY A 163 -24.13 -15.08 1.21
C GLY A 163 -24.26 -14.67 -0.24
N ASP A 164 -23.89 -15.56 -1.18
CA ASP A 164 -23.74 -15.35 -2.63
C ASP A 164 -24.90 -14.57 -3.28
N ALA A 165 -24.92 -13.25 -3.10
CA ALA A 165 -26.04 -12.37 -3.45
C ALA A 165 -26.04 -12.03 -4.94
N ARG A 166 -25.08 -12.57 -5.69
CA ARG A 166 -24.94 -12.33 -7.12
C ARG A 166 -24.63 -13.67 -7.76
N GLN A 167 -25.49 -14.11 -8.68
CA GLN A 167 -25.22 -15.17 -9.66
C GLN A 167 -24.03 -14.85 -10.60
N SER A 168 -23.05 -14.06 -10.16
CA SER A 168 -21.87 -13.63 -10.90
C SER A 168 -20.95 -14.81 -11.23
N VAL A 169 -21.00 -15.88 -10.43
CA VAL A 169 -20.35 -17.17 -10.77
C VAL A 169 -20.94 -17.80 -12.04
N MET A 170 -22.25 -17.67 -12.30
CA MET A 170 -22.86 -18.24 -13.51
C MET A 170 -22.42 -17.50 -14.77
N LEU A 171 -22.19 -16.17 -14.68
CA LEU A 171 -21.76 -15.34 -15.81
C LEU A 171 -20.30 -15.62 -16.22
N VAL A 172 -19.42 -15.96 -15.26
CA VAL A 172 -18.05 -16.42 -15.51
C VAL A 172 -18.04 -17.78 -16.23
N LEU A 173 -18.98 -18.67 -15.87
CA LEU A 173 -19.13 -19.97 -16.53
C LEU A 173 -19.66 -19.85 -17.98
N ILE A 174 -20.54 -18.87 -18.24
CA ILE A 174 -21.07 -18.60 -19.58
C ILE A 174 -20.01 -17.97 -20.50
N SER A 175 -19.16 -17.07 -19.98
CA SER A 175 -18.03 -16.48 -20.73
C SER A 175 -17.02 -17.54 -21.20
N SER A 176 -16.86 -18.61 -20.41
CA SER A 176 -15.98 -19.74 -20.74
C SER A 176 -16.49 -20.59 -21.93
N ARG A 177 -17.75 -20.41 -22.37
CA ARG A 177 -18.39 -21.19 -23.43
C ARG A 177 -18.38 -20.50 -24.80
N GLN A 178 -17.85 -19.28 -24.92
CA GLN A 178 -17.93 -18.46 -26.13
C GLN A 178 -16.68 -18.46 -27.04
N PHE A 179 -15.61 -19.22 -26.70
CA PHE A 179 -14.42 -19.36 -27.56
C PHE A 179 -14.24 -20.80 -28.05
N ARG A 180 -15.17 -21.26 -28.89
CA ARG A 180 -14.90 -22.38 -29.81
C ARG A 180 -15.65 -22.12 -31.12
N THR A 181 -15.07 -21.30 -31.98
CA THR A 181 -15.54 -21.16 -33.35
C THR A 181 -15.26 -22.48 -34.09
N PRO A 182 -16.25 -23.08 -34.80
CA PRO A 182 -15.97 -24.21 -35.67
C PRO A 182 -15.16 -23.71 -36.88
N SER A 183 -14.02 -24.35 -37.15
CA SER A 183 -13.10 -23.99 -38.24
C SER A 183 -13.63 -24.29 -39.65
N SER A 184 -14.83 -24.86 -39.77
CA SER A 184 -15.52 -25.09 -41.04
C SER A 184 -17.00 -24.78 -40.89
N PRO A 185 -17.61 -24.03 -41.81
CA PRO A 185 -19.06 -23.86 -41.84
C PRO A 185 -19.73 -25.23 -42.00
N PRO A 186 -20.85 -25.47 -41.30
CA PRO A 186 -21.57 -26.74 -41.38
C PRO A 186 -22.22 -26.92 -42.75
N LEU A 187 -22.30 -28.17 -43.23
CA LEU A 187 -22.77 -28.54 -44.58
C LEU A 187 -24.19 -28.03 -44.90
N TRP A 188 -25.03 -27.80 -43.89
CA TRP A 188 -26.37 -27.22 -44.13
C TRP A 188 -26.29 -25.76 -44.62
N ALA A 189 -25.27 -25.00 -44.21
CA ALA A 189 -25.08 -23.61 -44.62
C ALA A 189 -24.63 -23.52 -46.08
N THR A 190 -23.81 -24.47 -46.54
CA THR A 190 -23.39 -24.55 -47.95
C THR A 190 -24.52 -25.03 -48.85
N VAL A 191 -25.36 -25.96 -48.39
CA VAL A 191 -26.56 -26.42 -49.11
C VAL A 191 -27.60 -25.30 -49.25
N LEU A 192 -27.81 -24.49 -48.21
CA LEU A 192 -28.72 -23.35 -48.27
C LEU A 192 -28.24 -22.28 -49.26
N LEU A 193 -26.94 -21.98 -49.26
CA LEU A 193 -26.35 -21.05 -50.24
C LEU A 193 -26.48 -21.58 -51.68
N ALA A 194 -26.27 -22.88 -51.90
CA ALA A 194 -26.48 -23.50 -53.20
C ALA A 194 -27.94 -23.45 -53.65
N GLN A 195 -28.90 -23.69 -52.74
CA GLN A 195 -30.33 -23.57 -53.04
C GLN A 195 -30.75 -22.13 -53.34
N LEU A 196 -30.22 -21.15 -52.59
CA LEU A 196 -30.45 -19.73 -52.85
C LEU A 196 -29.86 -19.29 -54.19
N TRP A 197 -28.68 -19.79 -54.54
CA TRP A 197 -28.05 -19.51 -55.83
C TRP A 197 -28.84 -20.11 -56.99
N ILE A 198 -29.29 -21.37 -56.86
CA ILE A 198 -30.16 -22.03 -57.86
C ILE A 198 -31.51 -21.31 -57.99
N ALA A 199 -32.11 -20.87 -56.89
CA ALA A 199 -33.36 -20.12 -56.89
C ALA A 199 -33.19 -18.73 -57.54
N ALA A 200 -32.07 -18.05 -57.29
CA ALA A 200 -31.74 -16.78 -57.93
C ALA A 200 -31.50 -16.96 -59.44
N TYR A 201 -30.81 -18.03 -59.85
CA TYR A 201 -30.54 -18.35 -61.26
C TYR A 201 -31.83 -18.66 -62.04
N ARG A 202 -32.77 -19.41 -61.45
CA ARG A 202 -34.09 -19.68 -62.04
C ARG A 202 -35.01 -18.46 -62.14
N ARG A 203 -34.71 -17.38 -61.42
CA ARG A 203 -35.47 -16.11 -61.50
C ARG A 203 -34.91 -15.15 -62.55
N ALA A 204 -33.71 -15.44 -63.07
CA ALA A 204 -33.02 -14.62 -64.05
C ALA A 204 -33.04 -15.22 -65.49
N ALA A 205 -33.63 -16.40 -65.68
CA ALA A 205 -33.88 -17.05 -66.96
C ALA A 205 -35.39 -17.07 -67.25
#